data_AF-A0A2V2UA81-F1
#
_entry.id   AF-A0A2V2UA81-F1
#
_cell.length_a   1.000
_cell.length_b   1.000
_cell.length_c   1.000
_cell.angle_alpha   90.00
_cell.angle_beta   90.00
_cell.angle_gamma   90.00
#
_symmetry.space_group_name_H-M   'P 1'
#
loop_
_entity.id
_entity.type
_entity.pdbx_description
1 polymer ?
#
loop_
_entity_poly.entity_id
_entity_poly.type
_entity_poly.pdbx_seq_one_letter_code
_entity_poly.pdbx_strand_id
1 'polypeptide(L)'
;MLSYCSWSKFGRDGEFVVAIYLNSCGWNVQLSRGSRGPADIIATRSSTKWLIQVKSSRKIPSLKGQELNRLREMAKSADGLPIVATVQPKETADAVSTEEVSVDSNEYTIQRGKDAGRRSESTAYGIFLYSLVDWKIVCP
;
A
#
# COMPACT_ATOMS: atom_id res chain seq x y z
N MET A 1 0.41 7.97 -31.17
CA MET A 1 -0.72 7.17 -30.64
C MET A 1 -0.45 6.92 -29.16
N LEU A 2 -0.98 7.77 -28.28
CA LEU A 2 -0.74 7.66 -26.83
C LEU A 2 -1.69 6.59 -26.28
N SER A 3 -1.18 5.38 -26.10
CA SER A 3 -1.91 4.30 -25.46
C SER A 3 -2.22 4.69 -24.01
N TYR A 4 -3.51 4.90 -23.72
CA TYR A 4 -4.04 5.11 -22.38
C TYR A 4 -3.45 4.05 -21.43
N CYS A 5 -2.69 4.49 -20.43
CA CYS A 5 -2.26 3.63 -19.33
C CYS A 5 -3.50 3.20 -18.56
N SER A 6 -3.98 1.99 -18.85
CA SER A 6 -5.03 1.36 -18.06
C SER A 6 -4.55 1.21 -16.63
N TRP A 7 -5.36 1.64 -15.66
CA TRP A 7 -5.11 1.49 -14.22
C TRP A 7 -4.80 0.04 -13.80
N SER A 8 -5.25 -0.95 -14.59
CA SER A 8 -4.89 -2.36 -14.39
C SER A 8 -3.39 -2.65 -14.52
N LYS A 9 -2.65 -1.88 -15.34
CA LYS A 9 -1.19 -1.99 -15.44
C LYS A 9 -0.51 -1.47 -14.18
N PHE A 10 -0.98 -0.35 -13.64
CA PHE A 10 -0.40 0.25 -12.43
C PHE A 10 -0.59 -0.61 -11.17
N GLY A 11 -1.73 -1.29 -11.05
CA GLY A 11 -1.94 -2.28 -9.99
C GLY A 11 -0.89 -3.38 -10.05
N ARG A 12 -0.71 -3.98 -11.23
CA ARG A 12 0.24 -5.08 -11.42
C ARG A 12 1.70 -4.65 -11.28
N ASP A 13 2.05 -3.45 -11.76
CA ASP A 13 3.40 -2.90 -11.61
C ASP A 13 3.74 -2.68 -10.12
N GLY A 14 2.78 -2.20 -9.32
CA GLY A 14 2.95 -2.07 -7.88
C GLY A 14 3.21 -3.42 -7.18
N GLU A 15 2.49 -4.47 -7.57
CA GLU A 15 2.73 -5.82 -7.05
C GLU A 15 4.15 -6.30 -7.37
N PHE A 16 4.64 -6.08 -8.59
CA PHE A 16 6.00 -6.43 -8.97
C PHE A 16 7.06 -5.65 -8.18
N VAL A 17 6.86 -4.34 -8.00
CA VAL A 17 7.77 -3.49 -7.21
C VAL A 17 7.87 -3.98 -5.77
N VAL A 18 6.74 -4.26 -5.12
CA VAL A 18 6.72 -4.80 -3.75
C VAL A 18 7.37 -6.18 -3.69
N ALA A 19 7.12 -7.05 -4.67
CA ALA A 19 7.73 -8.36 -4.73
C ALA A 19 9.26 -8.30 -4.87
N ILE A 20 9.78 -7.44 -5.74
CA ILE A 20 11.23 -7.23 -5.90
C ILE A 20 11.84 -6.70 -4.61
N TYR A 21 11.18 -5.73 -3.97
CA TYR A 21 11.62 -5.18 -2.69
C TYR A 21 11.73 -6.26 -1.61
N LEU A 22 10.68 -7.06 -1.40
CA LEU A 22 10.69 -8.16 -0.43
C LEU A 22 11.75 -9.21 -0.74
N ASN A 23 11.90 -9.57 -2.02
CA ASN A 23 12.93 -10.51 -2.45
C ASN A 23 14.35 -9.96 -2.17
N SER A 24 14.57 -8.66 -2.36
CA SER A 24 15.84 -8.00 -2.00
C SER A 24 16.12 -7.99 -0.49
N CYS A 25 15.07 -8.05 0.33
CA CYS A 25 15.13 -8.20 1.79
C CYS A 25 15.23 -9.67 2.25
N GLY A 26 15.45 -10.61 1.33
CA GLY A 26 15.68 -12.03 1.63
C GLY A 26 14.40 -12.85 1.85
N TRP A 27 13.24 -12.35 1.41
CA TRP A 27 12.01 -13.13 1.42
C TRP A 27 11.88 -13.99 0.15
N ASN A 28 11.33 -15.19 0.29
CA ASN A 28 10.87 -15.96 -0.85
C ASN A 28 9.44 -15.51 -1.21
N VAL A 29 9.25 -15.02 -2.43
CA VAL A 29 8.04 -14.31 -2.85
C VAL A 29 7.26 -15.05 -3.93
N GLN A 30 5.95 -15.17 -3.73
CA GLN A 30 5.00 -15.74 -4.69
C GLN A 30 3.92 -14.70 -5.04
N LEU A 31 3.78 -14.38 -6.32
CA LEU A 31 2.70 -13.54 -6.83
C LEU A 31 1.45 -14.37 -7.11
N SER A 32 0.27 -13.88 -6.77
CA SER A 32 -1.00 -14.53 -7.11
C SER A 32 -1.22 -14.52 -8.63
N ARG A 33 -1.69 -15.65 -9.17
CA ARG A 33 -2.01 -15.78 -10.59
C ARG A 33 -3.41 -15.23 -10.86
N GLY A 34 -3.47 -13.99 -11.35
CA GLY A 34 -4.70 -13.35 -11.82
C GLY A 34 -5.63 -12.86 -10.71
N SER A 35 -5.08 -12.45 -9.55
CA SER A 35 -5.83 -11.81 -8.46
C SER A 35 -7.03 -12.62 -7.95
N ARG A 36 -6.91 -13.96 -7.94
CA ARG A 36 -7.99 -14.89 -7.57
C ARG A 36 -8.22 -15.03 -6.06
N GLY A 37 -7.47 -14.30 -5.25
CA GLY A 37 -7.55 -14.35 -3.80
C GLY A 37 -7.38 -12.97 -3.17
N PRO A 38 -7.66 -12.85 -1.86
CA PRO A 38 -7.53 -11.61 -1.09
C PRO A 38 -6.08 -11.16 -0.86
N ALA A 39 -5.09 -11.94 -1.28
CA ALA A 39 -3.68 -11.59 -1.24
C ALA A 39 -3.11 -11.57 -2.66
N ASP A 40 -2.42 -10.49 -3.01
CA ASP A 40 -1.68 -10.33 -4.25
C ASP A 40 -0.31 -11.02 -4.16
N ILE A 41 0.30 -11.03 -2.97
CA ILE A 41 1.64 -11.58 -2.71
C ILE A 41 1.62 -12.47 -1.46
N ILE A 42 2.29 -13.60 -1.54
CA ILE A 42 2.65 -14.42 -0.37
C ILE A 42 4.16 -14.39 -0.25
N ALA A 43 4.67 -13.89 0.87
CA ALA A 43 6.10 -13.82 1.17
C ALA A 43 6.41 -14.74 2.35
N THR A 44 7.49 -15.51 2.25
CA THR A 44 7.93 -16.45 3.30
C THR A 44 9.39 -16.24 3.63
N ARG A 45 9.74 -16.28 4.93
CA ARG A 45 11.12 -16.27 5.41
C ARG A 45 11.21 -17.07 6.70
N SER A 46 11.97 -18.15 6.68
CA SER A 46 12.07 -19.10 7.80
C SER A 46 10.67 -19.59 8.21
N SER A 47 10.25 -19.36 9.46
CA SER A 47 8.91 -19.70 9.97
C SER A 47 7.88 -18.58 9.79
N THR A 48 8.28 -17.41 9.27
CA THR A 48 7.38 -16.27 9.08
C THR A 48 6.75 -16.28 7.70
N LYS A 49 5.45 -16.02 7.64
CA LYS A 49 4.67 -15.91 6.41
C LYS A 49 3.87 -14.63 6.41
N TRP A 50 3.95 -13.86 5.34
CA TRP A 50 3.15 -12.66 5.10
C TRP A 50 2.22 -12.89 3.92
N LEU A 51 0.95 -12.52 4.12
CA LEU A 51 -0.05 -12.49 3.07
C LEU A 51 -0.38 -11.02 2.82
N ILE A 52 -0.05 -10.55 1.63
CA ILE A 52 0.08 -9.13 1.36
C ILE A 52 -0.90 -8.74 0.26
N GLN A 53 -1.73 -7.75 0.56
CA GLN A 53 -2.56 -7.07 -0.44
C GLN A 53 -1.91 -5.74 -0.83
N VAL A 54 -1.74 -5.49 -2.12
CA VAL A 54 -1.03 -4.32 -2.63
C VAL A 54 -2.03 -3.26 -3.07
N LYS A 55 -1.78 -2.02 -2.65
CA LYS A 55 -2.58 -0.85 -3.06
C LYS A 55 -1.65 0.24 -3.56
N SER A 56 -1.74 0.52 -4.85
CA SER A 56 -0.94 1.56 -5.51
C SER A 56 -1.84 2.76 -5.78
N SER A 57 -1.53 3.91 -5.19
CA SER A 57 -2.35 5.12 -5.33
C SER A 57 -1.52 6.38 -5.15
N ARG A 58 -1.96 7.48 -5.77
CA ARG A 58 -1.40 8.83 -5.56
C ARG A 58 -2.02 9.54 -4.35
N LYS A 59 -3.02 8.91 -3.72
CA LYS A 59 -3.76 9.38 -2.55
C LYS A 59 -3.88 8.24 -1.55
N ILE A 60 -4.19 8.55 -0.29
CA ILE A 60 -4.45 7.53 0.73
C ILE A 60 -5.51 6.53 0.22
N PRO A 61 -5.17 5.23 0.08
CA PRO A 61 -6.10 4.27 -0.48
C PRO A 61 -7.27 4.02 0.47
N SER A 62 -8.50 4.10 -0.07
CA SER A 62 -9.70 3.61 0.61
C SER A 62 -9.63 2.08 0.70
N LEU A 63 -9.48 1.55 1.92
CA LEU A 63 -9.47 0.11 2.17
C LEU A 63 -10.88 -0.37 2.51
N LYS A 64 -11.42 -1.30 1.71
CA LYS A 64 -12.75 -1.86 1.95
C LYS A 64 -12.68 -2.94 3.03
N GLY A 65 -13.48 -2.80 4.10
CA GLY A 65 -13.46 -3.72 5.25
C GLY A 65 -13.65 -5.20 4.87
N GLN A 66 -14.50 -5.51 3.89
CA GLN A 66 -14.71 -6.90 3.45
C GLN A 66 -13.46 -7.54 2.81
N GLU A 67 -12.68 -6.75 2.06
CA GLU A 67 -11.43 -7.23 1.45
C GLU A 67 -10.38 -7.53 2.53
N LEU A 68 -10.24 -6.62 3.51
CA LEU A 68 -9.33 -6.80 4.63
C LEU A 68 -9.71 -7.99 5.52
N ASN A 69 -11.00 -8.22 5.76
CA ASN A 69 -11.46 -9.36 6.55
C ASN A 69 -11.12 -10.69 5.87
N ARG A 70 -11.30 -10.79 4.54
CA ARG A 70 -10.89 -11.98 3.79
C ARG A 70 -9.38 -12.21 3.83
N LEU A 71 -8.58 -11.14 3.80
CA LEU A 71 -7.13 -11.25 3.96
C LEU A 71 -6.76 -11.75 5.37
N ARG A 72 -7.39 -11.23 6.42
CA ARG A 72 -7.19 -11.69 7.80
C ARG A 72 -7.56 -13.16 7.97
N GLU A 73 -8.69 -13.59 7.42
CA GLU A 73 -9.12 -14.99 7.47
C GLU A 73 -8.13 -15.91 6.75
N MET A 74 -7.69 -15.52 5.56
CA MET A 74 -6.68 -16.27 4.81
C MET A 74 -5.34 -16.33 5.55
N ALA A 75 -4.91 -15.22 6.15
CA ALA A 75 -3.66 -15.19 6.90
C ALA A 75 -3.73 -16.08 8.14
N LYS A 76 -4.86 -16.06 8.85
CA LYS A 76 -5.11 -16.93 9.99
C LYS A 76 -5.09 -18.41 9.61
N SER A 77 -5.72 -18.79 8.49
CA SER A 77 -5.72 -20.19 8.05
C SER A 77 -4.35 -20.67 7.55
N ALA A 78 -3.51 -19.75 7.08
CA ALA A 78 -2.15 -20.03 6.62
C ALA A 78 -1.08 -19.88 7.71
N ASP A 79 -1.46 -19.57 8.96
CA ASP A 79 -0.57 -19.21 10.07
C ASP A 79 0.44 -18.11 9.69
N GLY A 80 -0.09 -17.01 9.12
CA GLY A 80 0.71 -15.88 8.63
C GLY A 80 0.16 -14.54 9.08
N LEU A 81 0.93 -13.47 8.82
CA LEU A 81 0.50 -12.10 9.07
C LEU A 81 -0.24 -11.51 7.85
N PRO A 82 -1.43 -10.93 8.06
CA PRO A 82 -2.11 -10.15 7.04
C PRO A 82 -1.49 -8.74 6.94
N ILE A 83 -0.94 -8.41 5.78
CA ILE A 83 -0.25 -7.13 5.53
C ILE A 83 -0.94 -6.37 4.39
N VAL A 84 -1.06 -5.05 4.53
CA VAL A 84 -1.38 -4.16 3.41
C VAL A 84 -0.11 -3.42 2.99
N ALA A 85 0.30 -3.60 1.75
CA ALA A 85 1.40 -2.85 1.15
C ALA A 85 0.85 -1.65 0.38
N THR A 86 1.36 -0.46 0.66
CA THR A 86 1.07 0.73 -0.15
C THR A 86 2.29 1.16 -0.93
N VAL A 87 2.06 1.54 -2.19
CA VAL A 87 3.06 2.18 -3.05
C VAL A 87 2.54 3.57 -3.39
N GLN A 88 3.11 4.59 -2.76
CA GLN A 88 2.62 5.96 -2.83
C GLN A 88 3.75 6.98 -2.83
N PRO A 89 3.53 8.21 -3.35
CA PRO A 89 4.45 9.32 -3.20
C PRO A 89 4.78 9.59 -1.73
N LYS A 90 6.05 9.90 -1.43
CA LYS A 90 6.49 10.23 -0.06
C LYS A 90 5.77 11.44 0.50
N GLU A 91 5.49 12.46 -0.32
CA GLU A 91 4.78 13.66 0.16
C GLU A 91 3.36 13.32 0.69
N THR A 92 2.74 12.27 0.14
CA THR A 92 1.43 11.78 0.62
C THR A 92 1.55 10.97 1.92
N ALA A 93 2.68 10.29 2.13
CA ALA A 93 2.93 9.53 3.36
C ALA A 93 3.24 10.46 4.54
N ASP A 94 4.02 11.51 4.31
CA ASP A 94 4.44 12.45 5.37
C ASP A 94 3.24 13.25 5.92
N ALA A 95 2.27 13.60 5.07
CA ALA A 95 1.03 14.25 5.50
C ALA A 95 0.23 13.41 6.53
N VAL A 96 0.29 12.07 6.44
CA VAL A 96 -0.41 11.16 7.37
C VAL A 96 0.27 11.11 8.73
N SER A 97 1.59 11.28 8.80
CA SER A 97 2.33 11.28 10.07
C SER A 97 2.07 12.51 10.94
N THR A 98 1.42 13.53 10.40
CA THR A 98 1.14 14.81 11.09
C THR A 98 -0.30 14.90 11.60
N GLU A 99 -1.21 14.02 11.20
CA GLU A 99 -2.62 14.03 11.60
C GLU A 99 -2.96 12.96 12.66
N GLU A 100 -2.31 13.03 13.83
CA GLU A 100 -2.80 12.36 15.05
C GLU A 100 -2.90 13.40 16.19
N VAL A 101 -4.13 13.65 16.63
CA VAL A 101 -4.61 14.42 17.79
C VAL A 101 -4.82 15.94 17.63
N SER A 102 -6.08 16.33 17.36
CA SER A 102 -6.84 17.24 18.27
C SER A 102 -8.34 17.24 17.95
N VAL A 103 -9.14 16.77 18.91
CA VAL A 103 -10.56 17.12 19.03
C VAL A 103 -10.60 18.51 19.66
N ASP A 104 -11.04 19.54 18.92
CA ASP A 104 -12.18 20.38 19.31
C ASP A 104 -12.48 21.45 18.23
N SER A 105 -13.78 21.65 18.06
CA SER A 105 -14.56 22.71 17.42
C SER A 105 -13.84 24.03 17.08
N ASN A 106 -13.61 24.31 15.79
CA ASN A 106 -14.19 25.49 15.12
C ASN A 106 -13.89 25.50 13.62
N GLU A 107 -14.92 25.84 12.86
CA GLU A 107 -14.91 26.19 11.44
C GLU A 107 -13.85 27.23 11.09
N TYR A 108 -12.96 26.94 10.13
CA TYR A 108 -12.36 27.97 9.26
C TYR A 108 -12.03 27.41 7.87
N THR A 109 -12.64 28.05 6.86
CA THR A 109 -12.35 27.90 5.43
C THR A 109 -10.98 28.50 5.12
N ILE A 110 -10.10 27.76 4.41
CA ILE A 110 -8.99 28.37 3.66
C ILE A 110 -9.03 27.89 2.20
N GLN A 111 -9.46 28.81 1.34
CA GLN A 111 -9.22 28.75 -0.11
C GLN A 111 -7.73 28.99 -0.35
N ARG A 112 -7.03 28.13 -1.09
CA ARG A 112 -5.67 28.44 -1.55
C ARG A 112 -5.39 27.90 -2.96
N GLY A 113 -5.41 28.85 -3.91
CA GLY A 113 -4.47 28.98 -5.03
C GLY A 113 -4.45 27.90 -6.10
N LYS A 114 -5.08 28.18 -7.25
CA LYS A 114 -4.69 27.63 -8.55
C LYS A 114 -3.34 28.22 -8.93
N ASP A 115 -2.28 27.43 -8.96
CA ASP A 115 -1.11 27.71 -9.79
C ASP A 115 -0.48 26.40 -10.28
N ALA A 116 -0.86 26.02 -11.50
CA ALA A 116 -0.34 24.88 -12.22
C ALA A 116 1.03 25.21 -12.82
N GLY A 117 2.04 25.37 -11.97
CA GLY A 117 3.45 25.39 -12.37
C GLY A 117 3.96 23.96 -12.50
N ARG A 118 4.05 23.44 -13.73
CA ARG A 118 4.58 22.11 -14.06
C ARG A 118 6.10 22.07 -13.82
N ARG A 119 6.53 21.94 -12.56
CA ARG A 119 7.89 21.51 -12.21
C ARG A 119 7.91 19.98 -12.21
N SER A 120 8.81 19.41 -13.00
CA SER A 120 9.13 17.99 -12.94
C SER A 120 9.96 17.72 -11.68
N GLU A 121 9.32 17.83 -10.51
CA GLU A 121 9.89 17.32 -9.27
C GLU A 121 9.88 15.80 -9.36
N SER A 122 11.04 15.18 -9.17
CA SER A 122 11.17 13.72 -9.11
C SER A 122 10.44 13.23 -7.86
N THR A 123 9.14 13.00 -7.97
CA THR A 123 8.30 12.47 -6.89
C THR A 123 8.89 11.14 -6.41
N ALA A 124 9.48 11.15 -5.23
CA ALA A 124 10.03 9.95 -4.63
C ALA A 124 8.88 9.06 -4.15
N TYR A 125 8.88 7.79 -4.54
CA TYR A 125 7.90 6.82 -4.06
C TYR A 125 8.44 6.08 -2.83
N GLY A 126 7.55 5.71 -1.92
CA GLY A 126 7.81 4.86 -0.78
C GLY A 126 6.97 3.58 -0.82
N ILE A 127 7.52 2.50 -0.24
CA ILE A 127 6.80 1.26 0.03
C ILE A 127 6.58 1.20 1.54
N PHE A 128 5.32 1.09 1.96
CA PHE A 128 4.95 0.97 3.36
C PHE A 128 4.15 -0.31 3.57
N LEU A 129 4.48 -1.05 4.62
CA LEU A 129 3.89 -2.36 4.92
C LEU A 129 3.17 -2.24 6.26
N TYR A 130 1.85 -2.32 6.26
CA TYR A 130 1.03 -2.19 7.47
C TYR A 130 0.49 -3.55 7.91
N SER A 131 0.75 -3.92 9.16
CA SER A 131 0.11 -5.07 9.79
C SER A 131 -1.38 -4.81 9.97
N LEU A 132 -2.26 -5.69 9.48
CA LEU A 132 -3.69 -5.58 9.75
C LEU A 132 -4.08 -6.02 11.16
N VAL A 133 -3.13 -6.47 11.99
CA VAL A 133 -3.38 -6.83 13.39
C VAL A 133 -3.46 -5.58 14.26
N ASP A 134 -2.48 -4.68 14.10
CA ASP A 134 -2.28 -3.51 14.97
C ASP A 134 -2.04 -2.20 14.20
N TRP A 135 -2.14 -2.23 12.86
CA TRP A 135 -1.92 -1.10 11.95
C TRP A 135 -0.53 -0.47 12.04
N LYS A 136 0.43 -1.15 12.64
CA LYS A 136 1.82 -0.70 12.69
C LYS A 136 2.56 -1.01 11.41
N ILE A 137 3.52 -0.16 11.08
CA ILE A 137 4.45 -0.41 9.99
C ILE A 137 5.36 -1.56 10.38
N VAL A 138 5.50 -2.55 9.50
CA VAL A 138 6.42 -3.67 9.63
C VAL A 138 7.60 -3.49 8.69
N CYS A 139 8.81 -3.75 9.21
CA CYS A 139 10.01 -3.78 8.40
C CYS A 139 10.25 -5.20 7.88
N PRO A 140 10.50 -5.38 6.56
CA PRO A 140 10.81 -6.67 5.98
C PRO A 140 12.18 -7.18 6.39
#